data_AF-A0A953HE12-F1
#
_entry.id   AF-A0A953HE12-F1
#
_cell.length_a   1.000
_cell.length_b   1.000
_cell.length_c   1.000
_cell.angle_alpha   90.00
_cell.angle_beta   90.00
_cell.angle_gamma   90.00
#
_symmetry.space_group_name_H-M   'P 1'
#
loop_
_entity.id
_entity.type
_entity.pdbx_description
1 polymer ?
#
loop_
_entity_poly.entity_id
_entity_poly.type
_entity_poly.pdbx_seq_one_letter_code
_entity_poly.pdbx_strand_id
1 'polypeptide(L)'
;MAFQKITGTITLDNQVSGSHNLLGLRIDLLLPSSRNPEEGTWIGSSRIDETGFFEVMYVADQMLTTTITYQIYNGVYLIEKGTRPLSGALQISVKQEVYDHSIPDDTRKKVHIDYAVIQGSILLASGVPAVPVEESEVIVTIKKLKFRDAIVLTGTSIDRFGRYEIKLPYSALYPKAQFEYNSVPQVIIEIEADETVIASSQPVTLSENYITADIVIPDPDDYIHFISEYETILSHIHDITGLSDSEMATITTEGEQPEINTVVTTSGIDFESVNNIIMSSEIAADTGAEMHHLYAIIRAGNNNLGAISSIEPSVIQEIIENGMEGHIIPSSGNIQTTIELLNNYKIKTELKDTNDDDTSLEIILESILGNGTLANEFMAIHERMQLLSVEELWTEVETEMGSIHSQKLQQGFQMIAVVGLQAEMIQSLFSLQTPFPDYIAQSDTATIQSLVQQICVTHQKLCVPRSIRGHVPVQDYNNTAVHEAYAKKITAIGKEIFASGVIIEALANDQQFSAQFTDPLNVSQFLSQNREFDFRVTNIWETSLKHYRSVENGYDAPAEPYPAYIGKSRPGSITHEKWYQNIPSGGRAFGNPIQRHPGPGSL
;
A
#
# COMPACT_ATOMS: atom_id res chain seq x y z
N MET A 1 -48.98 -1.12 -12.76
CA MET A 1 -49.61 -0.42 -11.60
C MET A 1 -48.83 0.87 -11.39
N ALA A 2 -49.49 1.97 -11.03
CA ALA A 2 -48.79 3.23 -10.75
C ALA A 2 -48.55 3.36 -9.25
N PHE A 3 -47.31 3.63 -8.85
CA PHE A 3 -47.00 4.05 -7.49
C PHE A 3 -47.40 5.52 -7.31
N GLN A 4 -47.87 5.86 -6.11
CA GLN A 4 -48.11 7.24 -5.70
C GLN A 4 -47.21 7.58 -4.51
N LYS A 5 -46.80 8.84 -4.45
CA LYS A 5 -45.88 9.38 -3.46
C LYS A 5 -46.66 10.17 -2.41
N ILE A 6 -46.41 9.89 -1.14
CA ILE A 6 -46.74 10.79 -0.03
C ILE A 6 -45.44 11.41 0.44
N THR A 7 -45.30 12.72 0.27
CA THR A 7 -44.15 13.48 0.74
C THR A 7 -44.50 14.28 1.98
N GLY A 8 -43.49 14.62 2.78
CA GLY A 8 -43.67 15.53 3.88
C GLY A 8 -42.36 15.97 4.50
N THR A 9 -42.47 16.84 5.50
CA THR A 9 -41.36 17.35 6.29
C THR A 9 -41.68 17.20 7.77
N ILE A 10 -40.69 16.77 8.53
CA ILE A 10 -40.71 16.68 9.99
C ILE A 10 -39.83 17.80 10.52
N THR A 11 -40.34 18.57 11.47
CA THR A 11 -39.62 19.69 12.07
C THR A 11 -39.57 19.54 13.58
N LEU A 12 -38.50 19.99 14.21
CA LEU A 12 -38.44 20.10 15.67
C LEU A 12 -39.04 21.42 16.13
N ASP A 13 -40.06 21.37 16.99
CA ASP A 13 -40.58 22.55 17.67
C ASP A 13 -39.56 22.97 18.74
N ASN A 14 -38.76 23.98 18.41
CA ASN A 14 -37.65 24.46 19.25
C ASN A 14 -38.12 25.19 20.51
N GLN A 15 -37.49 24.89 21.65
CA GLN A 15 -37.31 25.83 22.77
C GLN A 15 -35.86 26.32 22.90
N VAL A 16 -34.88 25.67 22.25
CA VAL A 16 -33.45 26.03 22.31
C VAL A 16 -32.83 25.98 20.91
N SER A 17 -32.14 27.05 20.51
CA SER A 17 -31.53 27.19 19.18
C SER A 17 -30.26 26.34 19.03
N GLY A 18 -30.37 25.20 18.36
CA GLY A 18 -29.26 24.41 17.80
C GLY A 18 -29.78 23.51 16.67
N SER A 19 -29.05 23.36 15.56
CA SER A 19 -29.44 22.45 14.48
C SER A 19 -29.24 21.00 14.92
N HIS A 20 -30.30 20.34 15.36
CA HIS A 20 -30.27 18.91 15.63
C HIS A 20 -30.53 18.16 14.32
N ASN A 21 -29.74 17.13 14.04
CA ASN A 21 -29.86 16.35 12.82
C ASN A 21 -31.04 15.37 12.93
N LEU A 22 -32.05 15.54 12.08
CA LEU A 22 -33.24 14.67 12.04
C LEU A 22 -32.97 13.30 11.37
N LEU A 23 -31.76 13.12 10.84
CA LEU A 23 -31.26 11.88 10.26
C LEU A 23 -31.41 10.72 11.26
N GLY A 24 -31.97 9.60 10.79
CA GLY A 24 -32.16 8.38 11.58
C GLY A 24 -33.56 8.22 12.20
N LEU A 25 -34.42 9.24 12.11
CA LEU A 25 -35.83 9.08 12.39
C LEU A 25 -36.54 8.29 11.28
N ARG A 26 -37.60 7.57 11.64
CA ARG A 26 -38.46 6.82 10.71
C ARG A 26 -39.91 7.22 10.89
N ILE A 27 -40.63 7.48 9.81
CA ILE A 27 -42.09 7.64 9.81
C ILE A 27 -42.75 6.40 9.23
N ASP A 28 -43.73 5.84 9.95
CA ASP A 28 -44.67 4.83 9.46
C ASP A 28 -46.02 5.52 9.19
N LEU A 29 -46.60 5.29 8.00
CA LEU A 29 -47.94 5.76 7.62
C LEU A 29 -48.92 4.59 7.63
N LEU A 30 -50.12 4.82 8.17
CA LEU A 30 -51.17 3.82 8.34
C LEU A 30 -52.53 4.36 7.88
N LEU A 31 -53.37 3.49 7.30
CA LEU A 31 -54.79 3.74 7.08
C LEU A 31 -55.53 3.54 8.40
N PRO A 32 -56.23 4.55 8.93
CA PRO A 32 -56.91 4.44 10.22
C PRO A 32 -57.96 3.31 10.21
N SER A 33 -57.95 2.46 11.24
CA SER A 33 -58.97 1.44 11.42
C SER A 33 -60.29 2.05 11.89
N SER A 34 -61.41 1.53 11.37
CA SER A 34 -62.77 1.92 11.80
C SER A 34 -63.08 1.63 13.28
N ARG A 35 -62.30 0.77 13.93
CA ARG A 35 -62.50 0.37 15.34
C ARG A 35 -61.57 1.07 16.32
N ASN A 36 -60.39 1.50 15.86
CA ASN A 36 -59.40 2.16 16.70
C ASN A 36 -58.59 3.14 15.83
N PRO A 37 -58.84 4.46 15.87
CA PRO A 37 -58.21 5.42 14.94
C PRO A 37 -56.68 5.49 15.04
N GLU A 38 -56.12 5.04 16.17
CA GLU A 38 -54.69 5.01 16.45
C GLU A 38 -54.00 3.72 15.97
N GLU A 39 -54.77 2.70 15.57
CA GLU A 39 -54.28 1.46 14.99
C GLU A 39 -54.77 1.39 13.54
N GLY A 40 -53.88 1.09 12.61
CA GLY A 40 -54.21 1.19 11.18
C GLY A 40 -53.52 0.13 10.36
N THR A 41 -54.00 -0.05 9.14
CA THR A 41 -53.29 -0.88 8.15
C THR A 41 -52.11 -0.08 7.63
N TRP A 42 -50.89 -0.56 7.89
CA TRP A 42 -49.68 0.10 7.41
C TRP A 42 -49.70 0.25 5.88
N ILE A 43 -49.31 1.43 5.40
CA ILE A 43 -49.29 1.84 3.99
C ILE A 43 -47.86 1.82 3.45
N GLY A 44 -46.92 2.31 4.26
CA GLY A 44 -45.54 2.54 3.86
C GLY A 44 -44.74 3.20 4.99
N SER A 45 -43.42 3.16 4.89
CA SER A 45 -42.51 3.81 5.82
C SER A 45 -41.39 4.50 5.07
N SER A 46 -40.85 5.56 5.67
CA SER A 46 -39.71 6.28 5.12
C SER A 46 -38.78 6.71 6.24
N ARG A 47 -37.49 6.73 5.95
CA ARG A 47 -36.52 7.41 6.82
C ARG A 47 -36.54 8.90 6.51
N ILE A 48 -36.22 9.68 7.52
CA ILE A 48 -36.18 11.14 7.41
C ILE A 48 -34.76 11.56 7.08
N ASP A 49 -34.61 12.42 6.08
CA ASP A 49 -33.32 13.02 5.75
C ASP A 49 -32.91 14.13 6.74
N GLU A 50 -31.74 14.71 6.50
CA GLU A 50 -31.12 15.76 7.30
C GLU A 50 -31.98 17.03 7.40
N THR A 51 -32.80 17.27 6.37
CA THR A 51 -33.69 18.43 6.25
C THR A 51 -35.07 18.18 6.87
N GLY A 52 -35.31 16.96 7.35
CA GLY A 52 -36.60 16.53 7.86
C GLY A 52 -37.52 15.98 6.77
N PHE A 53 -37.11 15.92 5.51
CA PHE A 53 -37.94 15.45 4.42
C PHE A 53 -38.07 13.93 4.41
N PHE A 54 -39.24 13.45 3.98
CA PHE A 54 -39.51 12.03 3.79
C PHE A 54 -40.40 11.82 2.57
N GLU A 55 -40.24 10.65 1.96
CA GLU A 55 -41.10 10.16 0.87
C GLU A 55 -41.52 8.72 1.12
N VAL A 56 -42.84 8.49 1.17
CA VAL A 56 -43.43 7.16 1.31
C VAL A 56 -44.14 6.78 0.01
N MET A 57 -43.69 5.70 -0.60
CA MET A 57 -44.29 5.12 -1.81
C MET A 57 -45.39 4.13 -1.43
N TYR A 58 -46.55 4.21 -2.10
CA TYR A 58 -47.64 3.26 -1.92
C TYR A 58 -48.30 2.87 -3.25
N VAL A 59 -48.99 1.72 -3.24
CA VAL A 59 -49.68 1.19 -4.43
C VAL A 59 -51.04 1.87 -4.57
N ALA A 60 -51.28 2.55 -5.70
CA ALA A 60 -52.46 3.39 -5.93
C ALA A 60 -53.83 2.68 -5.82
N ASP A 61 -53.87 1.35 -5.94
CA ASP A 61 -55.11 0.56 -5.79
C ASP A 61 -55.57 0.43 -4.31
N GLN A 62 -54.74 0.83 -3.34
CA GLN A 62 -55.16 0.98 -1.95
C GLN A 62 -55.86 2.33 -1.77
N MET A 63 -57.19 2.32 -1.84
CA MET A 63 -58.07 3.49 -1.66
C MET A 63 -57.67 4.36 -0.45
N LEU A 64 -57.31 5.61 -0.73
CA LEU A 64 -57.15 6.66 0.28
C LEU A 64 -58.47 6.90 1.01
N THR A 65 -58.53 6.54 2.29
CA THR A 65 -59.25 7.39 3.24
C THR A 65 -58.64 8.80 3.15
N THR A 66 -59.44 9.86 3.28
CA THR A 66 -58.95 11.26 3.27
C THR A 66 -58.00 11.60 4.43
N THR A 67 -57.68 10.60 5.25
CA THR A 67 -57.00 10.72 6.51
C THR A 67 -56.05 9.54 6.68
N ILE A 68 -54.83 9.83 7.11
CA ILE A 68 -53.76 8.88 7.45
C ILE A 68 -53.40 9.02 8.93
N THR A 69 -53.01 7.93 9.55
CA THR A 69 -52.36 7.93 10.87
C THR A 69 -50.86 7.82 10.64
N TYR A 70 -50.06 8.65 11.31
CA TYR A 70 -48.61 8.61 11.25
C TYR A 70 -48.03 8.23 12.62
N GLN A 71 -46.89 7.55 12.59
CA GLN A 71 -46.12 7.16 13.75
C GLN A 71 -44.64 7.43 13.46
N ILE A 72 -44.01 8.31 14.23
CA ILE A 72 -42.59 8.68 14.07
C ILE A 72 -41.79 7.97 15.14
N TYR A 73 -40.68 7.37 14.73
CA TYR A 73 -39.78 6.60 15.56
C TYR A 73 -38.38 7.17 15.54
N ASN A 74 -37.71 7.14 16.70
CA ASN A 74 -36.26 7.26 16.81
C ASN A 74 -35.70 5.85 17.11
N GLY A 75 -35.07 5.21 16.12
CA GLY A 75 -34.72 3.79 16.19
C GLY A 75 -35.97 2.90 16.39
N VAL A 76 -36.03 2.20 17.54
CA VAL A 76 -37.18 1.31 17.89
C VAL A 76 -38.27 2.02 18.70
N TYR A 77 -38.11 3.30 18.99
CA TYR A 77 -38.92 4.02 19.97
C TYR A 77 -39.90 4.98 19.30
N LEU A 78 -41.19 4.86 19.61
CA LEU A 78 -42.22 5.78 19.12
C LEU A 78 -42.08 7.13 19.84
N ILE A 79 -41.80 8.19 19.10
CA ILE A 79 -41.61 9.55 19.64
C ILE A 79 -42.80 10.46 19.36
N GLU A 80 -43.57 10.22 18.30
CA GLU A 80 -44.77 11.02 18.00
C GLU A 80 -45.78 10.15 17.25
N LYS A 81 -47.08 10.32 17.52
CA LYS A 81 -48.15 9.70 16.75
C LYS A 81 -49.29 10.68 16.55
N GLY A 82 -49.96 10.59 15.40
CA GLY A 82 -51.13 11.42 15.15
C GLY A 82 -51.87 11.02 13.90
N THR A 83 -52.91 11.77 13.60
CA THR A 83 -53.76 11.56 12.44
C THR A 83 -53.86 12.86 11.65
N ARG A 84 -53.68 12.80 10.32
CA ARG A 84 -53.66 13.96 9.44
C ARG A 84 -54.50 13.70 8.18
N PRO A 85 -55.21 14.72 7.68
CA PRO A 85 -55.81 14.63 6.35
C PRO A 85 -54.70 14.57 5.29
N LEU A 86 -54.89 13.76 4.26
CA LEU A 86 -53.96 13.71 3.13
C LEU A 86 -54.30 14.84 2.14
N SER A 87 -53.77 16.03 2.38
CA SER A 87 -53.94 17.20 1.52
C SER A 87 -52.59 17.85 1.21
N GLY A 88 -51.88 17.31 0.21
CA GLY A 88 -50.53 17.77 -0.17
C GLY A 88 -49.42 17.22 0.73
N ALA A 89 -48.26 17.88 0.70
CA ALA A 89 -47.11 17.46 1.51
C ALA A 89 -47.41 17.59 3.01
N LEU A 90 -47.13 16.54 3.77
CA LEU A 90 -47.39 16.50 5.21
C LEU A 90 -46.38 17.38 5.96
N GLN A 91 -46.84 18.07 6.99
CA GLN A 91 -46.00 18.86 7.88
C GLN A 91 -46.26 18.39 9.30
N ILE A 92 -45.23 17.82 9.95
CA ILE A 92 -45.36 17.22 11.26
C ILE A 92 -44.30 17.79 12.19
N SER A 93 -44.74 18.47 13.25
CA SER A 93 -43.85 18.95 14.30
C SER A 93 -43.66 17.89 15.39
N VAL A 94 -42.41 17.63 15.77
CA VAL A 94 -42.02 16.83 16.94
C VAL A 94 -41.43 17.76 17.99
N LYS A 95 -41.81 17.60 19.26
CA LYS A 95 -41.25 18.41 20.34
C LYS A 95 -39.80 18.01 20.62
N GLN A 96 -38.90 18.99 20.69
CA GLN A 96 -37.47 18.77 20.97
C GLN A 96 -37.23 17.97 22.26
N GLU A 97 -37.98 18.23 23.33
CA GLU A 97 -37.87 17.48 24.60
C GLU A 97 -38.13 15.97 24.46
N VAL A 98 -38.97 15.56 23.51
CA VAL A 98 -39.31 14.14 23.25
C VAL A 98 -38.28 13.48 22.34
N TYR A 99 -37.57 14.28 21.54
CA TYR A 99 -36.43 13.86 20.75
C TYR A 99 -35.16 13.71 21.62
N ASP A 100 -34.94 14.62 22.59
CA ASP A 100 -33.73 14.69 23.43
C ASP A 100 -33.75 13.81 24.70
N HIS A 101 -34.92 13.35 25.17
CA HIS A 101 -35.03 12.56 26.41
C HIS A 101 -35.40 11.09 26.16
N SER A 102 -34.47 10.22 26.52
CA SER A 102 -34.57 8.76 26.52
C SER A 102 -35.70 8.24 27.42
N ILE A 103 -36.38 7.23 26.88
CA ILE A 103 -37.50 6.47 27.44
C ILE A 103 -37.06 5.55 28.61
N PRO A 104 -37.82 5.52 29.72
CA PRO A 104 -38.29 4.25 30.31
C PRO A 104 -39.73 4.40 30.89
N ASP A 105 -40.59 3.40 31.08
CA ASP A 105 -40.46 1.97 31.31
C ASP A 105 -41.73 1.27 30.79
N ASP A 106 -41.58 0.05 30.29
CA ASP A 106 -42.59 -0.98 30.03
C ASP A 106 -43.98 -0.61 29.43
N THR A 107 -44.14 -0.83 28.12
CA THR A 107 -45.12 -1.80 27.60
C THR A 107 -45.00 -1.90 26.09
N ARG A 108 -44.15 -2.82 25.61
CA ARG A 108 -44.56 -3.60 24.43
C ARG A 108 -45.79 -4.41 24.87
N LYS A 109 -46.99 -3.82 24.78
CA LYS A 109 -48.13 -4.66 24.42
C LYS A 109 -47.71 -5.26 23.09
N LYS A 110 -47.45 -6.57 23.06
CA LYS A 110 -47.41 -7.37 21.84
C LYS A 110 -48.81 -7.28 21.23
N VAL A 111 -49.12 -6.13 20.62
CA VAL A 111 -50.17 -6.00 19.62
C VAL A 111 -49.72 -6.92 18.49
N HIS A 112 -50.61 -7.80 18.03
CA HIS A 112 -50.36 -8.73 16.94
C HIS A 112 -49.53 -8.05 15.84
N ILE A 113 -48.29 -8.49 15.63
CA ILE A 113 -47.48 -8.02 14.51
C ILE A 113 -48.13 -8.62 13.27
N ASP A 114 -48.84 -7.80 12.50
CA ASP A 114 -49.57 -8.18 11.28
C ASP A 114 -48.70 -8.06 10.01
N TYR A 115 -47.38 -7.98 10.19
CA TYR A 115 -46.38 -7.88 9.13
C TYR A 115 -45.12 -8.73 9.43
N ALA A 116 -44.39 -9.10 8.39
CA ALA A 116 -43.04 -9.65 8.46
C ALA A 116 -42.02 -8.55 8.12
N VAL A 117 -40.87 -8.52 8.80
CA VAL A 117 -39.74 -7.64 8.47
C VAL A 117 -38.72 -8.46 7.69
N ILE A 118 -38.34 -7.98 6.51
CA ILE A 118 -37.24 -8.53 5.72
C ILE A 118 -36.16 -7.45 5.64
N GLN A 119 -34.95 -7.78 6.06
CA GLN A 119 -33.83 -6.85 6.06
C GLN A 119 -32.56 -7.55 5.57
N GLY A 120 -31.55 -6.80 5.17
CA GLY A 120 -30.28 -7.38 4.75
C GLY A 120 -29.32 -6.34 4.23
N SER A 121 -28.16 -6.80 3.80
CA SER A 121 -27.16 -6.00 3.12
C SER A 121 -27.15 -6.33 1.64
N ILE A 122 -26.88 -5.33 0.82
CA ILE A 122 -26.66 -5.46 -0.61
C ILE A 122 -25.17 -5.20 -0.81
N LEU A 123 -24.51 -6.19 -1.39
CA LEU A 123 -23.08 -6.18 -1.64
C LEU A 123 -22.83 -6.30 -3.13
N LEU A 124 -21.76 -5.68 -3.60
CA LEU A 124 -21.17 -6.01 -4.90
C LEU A 124 -20.46 -7.38 -4.80
N ALA A 125 -20.16 -8.04 -5.91
CA ALA A 125 -19.47 -9.32 -5.90
C ALA A 125 -18.08 -9.26 -5.25
N SER A 126 -17.48 -8.06 -5.19
CA SER A 126 -16.23 -7.75 -4.47
C SER A 126 -16.39 -7.69 -2.95
N GLY A 127 -17.61 -7.79 -2.42
CA GLY A 127 -17.91 -7.65 -1.00
C GLY A 127 -18.06 -6.20 -0.51
N VAL A 128 -17.98 -5.23 -1.41
CA VAL A 128 -18.21 -3.80 -1.13
C VAL A 128 -19.71 -3.55 -0.91
N PRO A 129 -20.12 -2.78 0.12
CA PRO A 129 -21.51 -2.36 0.27
C PRO A 129 -22.00 -1.55 -0.93
N ALA A 130 -23.13 -1.94 -1.50
CA ALA A 130 -23.70 -1.26 -2.66
C ALA A 130 -24.47 -0.01 -2.22
N VAL A 131 -23.83 1.16 -2.27
CA VAL A 131 -24.46 2.45 -1.92
C VAL A 131 -24.82 3.18 -3.22
N PRO A 132 -26.10 3.44 -3.52
CA PRO A 132 -26.50 4.08 -4.77
C PRO A 132 -25.91 5.48 -4.93
N VAL A 133 -25.53 5.85 -6.16
CA VAL A 133 -25.16 7.24 -6.50
C VAL A 133 -26.36 8.17 -6.30
N GLU A 134 -27.54 7.73 -6.74
CA GLU A 134 -28.82 8.42 -6.49
C GLU A 134 -29.81 7.47 -5.81
N GLU A 135 -30.33 7.86 -4.63
CA GLU A 135 -31.25 7.03 -3.84
C GLU A 135 -32.56 6.68 -4.58
N SER A 136 -32.93 7.47 -5.59
CA SER A 136 -34.15 7.25 -6.39
C SER A 136 -33.97 6.31 -7.58
N GLU A 137 -32.73 6.01 -7.99
CA GLU A 137 -32.45 5.22 -9.19
C GLU A 137 -32.37 3.72 -8.90
N VAL A 138 -31.98 3.34 -7.67
CA VAL A 138 -31.87 1.93 -7.25
C VAL A 138 -32.92 1.61 -6.18
N ILE A 139 -33.80 0.67 -6.50
CA ILE A 139 -34.94 0.31 -5.65
C ILE A 139 -34.88 -1.20 -5.32
N VAL A 140 -35.10 -1.53 -4.06
CA VAL A 140 -35.28 -2.92 -3.62
C VAL A 140 -36.77 -3.23 -3.61
N THR A 141 -37.21 -4.18 -4.44
CA THR A 141 -38.61 -4.59 -4.55
C THR A 141 -38.83 -5.99 -4.01
N ILE A 142 -39.99 -6.24 -3.39
CA ILE A 142 -40.43 -7.59 -3.02
C ILE A 142 -41.53 -8.03 -3.95
N LYS A 143 -41.35 -9.20 -4.57
CA LYS A 143 -42.33 -9.83 -5.45
C LYS A 143 -42.86 -11.11 -4.83
N LYS A 144 -44.19 -11.29 -4.85
CA LYS A 144 -44.82 -12.57 -4.52
C LYS A 144 -44.75 -13.49 -5.73
N LEU A 145 -44.26 -14.71 -5.51
CA LEU A 145 -44.33 -15.77 -6.50
C LEU A 145 -45.77 -16.27 -6.66
N LYS A 146 -46.35 -16.16 -7.86
CA LYS A 146 -47.53 -16.93 -8.28
C LYS A 146 -47.18 -17.80 -9.49
N PHE A 147 -47.98 -18.83 -9.73
CA PHE A 147 -47.84 -19.66 -10.92
C PHE A 147 -48.04 -18.78 -12.17
N ARG A 148 -46.95 -18.56 -12.92
CA ARG A 148 -46.83 -17.80 -14.18
C ARG A 148 -46.76 -16.26 -14.08
N ASP A 149 -47.05 -15.66 -12.94
CA ASP A 149 -46.97 -14.20 -12.76
C ASP A 149 -46.25 -13.86 -11.44
N ALA A 150 -45.33 -12.88 -11.48
CA ALA A 150 -44.78 -12.26 -10.27
C ALA A 150 -45.56 -10.97 -9.99
N ILE A 151 -45.94 -10.73 -8.74
CA ILE A 151 -46.65 -9.51 -8.34
C ILE A 151 -45.78 -8.73 -7.36
N VAL A 152 -45.44 -7.49 -7.72
CA VAL A 152 -44.77 -6.54 -6.82
C VAL A 152 -45.69 -6.23 -5.64
N LEU A 153 -45.18 -6.43 -4.43
CA LEU A 153 -45.90 -6.19 -3.18
C LEU A 153 -45.59 -4.80 -2.62
N THR A 154 -44.30 -4.46 -2.55
CA THR A 154 -43.77 -3.21 -1.98
C THR A 154 -42.29 -3.05 -2.38
N GLY A 155 -41.70 -1.88 -2.11
CA GLY A 155 -40.25 -1.65 -2.24
C GLY A 155 -39.70 -0.65 -1.21
N THR A 156 -38.38 -0.50 -1.18
CA THR A 156 -37.63 0.43 -0.31
C THR A 156 -36.33 0.88 -1.02
N SER A 157 -35.64 1.88 -0.47
CA SER A 157 -34.30 2.29 -0.90
C SER A 157 -33.19 1.58 -0.11
N ILE A 158 -31.97 1.67 -0.62
CA ILE A 158 -30.75 1.22 0.05
C ILE A 158 -30.18 2.39 0.86
N ASP A 159 -29.75 2.17 2.10
CA ASP A 159 -29.15 3.20 2.93
C ASP A 159 -27.64 3.40 2.65
N ARG A 160 -27.04 4.43 3.27
CA ARG A 160 -25.62 4.80 3.13
C ARG A 160 -24.62 3.72 3.58
N PHE A 161 -25.09 2.59 4.12
CA PHE A 161 -24.27 1.45 4.51
C PHE A 161 -24.55 0.21 3.65
N GLY A 162 -25.27 0.37 2.53
CA GLY A 162 -25.66 -0.73 1.66
C GLY A 162 -26.74 -1.63 2.26
N ARG A 163 -27.54 -1.15 3.21
CA ARG A 163 -28.56 -1.97 3.90
C ARG A 163 -29.97 -1.59 3.46
N TYR A 164 -30.88 -2.55 3.56
CA TYR A 164 -32.29 -2.34 3.30
C TYR A 164 -33.17 -2.98 4.37
N GLU A 165 -34.36 -2.41 4.59
CA GLU A 165 -35.41 -2.96 5.45
C GLU A 165 -36.77 -2.77 4.77
N ILE A 166 -37.54 -3.86 4.68
CA ILE A 166 -38.88 -3.88 4.13
C ILE A 166 -39.83 -4.54 5.13
N LYS A 167 -40.89 -3.83 5.49
CA LYS A 167 -42.00 -4.38 6.28
C LYS A 167 -43.10 -4.84 5.32
N LEU A 168 -43.42 -6.13 5.35
CA LEU A 168 -44.41 -6.76 4.48
C LEU A 168 -45.65 -7.17 5.27
N PRO A 169 -46.80 -6.48 5.11
CA PRO A 169 -48.03 -6.85 5.80
C PRO A 169 -48.55 -8.23 5.32
N TYR A 170 -48.99 -9.08 6.26
CA TYR A 170 -49.54 -10.41 5.92
C TYR A 170 -50.82 -10.31 5.07
N SER A 171 -51.54 -9.20 5.13
CA SER A 171 -52.70 -8.92 4.28
C SER A 171 -52.34 -8.79 2.79
N ALA A 172 -51.15 -8.29 2.45
CA ALA A 172 -50.66 -8.22 1.07
C ALA A 172 -50.34 -9.62 0.51
N LEU A 173 -50.02 -10.58 1.38
CA LEU A 173 -49.79 -11.97 1.00
C LEU A 173 -51.10 -12.73 0.77
N TYR A 174 -52.19 -12.37 1.46
CA TYR A 174 -53.47 -13.07 1.38
C TYR A 174 -54.65 -12.11 1.15
N PRO A 175 -54.80 -11.54 -0.07
CA PRO A 175 -55.80 -10.48 -0.32
C PRO A 175 -57.26 -10.91 -0.13
N LYS A 176 -57.59 -12.22 0.00
CA LYS A 176 -58.93 -12.76 0.35
C LYS A 176 -58.80 -14.13 1.03
N ALA A 177 -58.86 -14.21 2.36
CA ALA A 177 -58.91 -15.50 3.06
C ALA A 177 -60.36 -15.98 3.24
N GLN A 178 -60.76 -17.00 2.47
CA GLN A 178 -61.92 -17.86 2.79
C GLN A 178 -61.54 -19.34 2.98
N PHE A 179 -60.24 -19.68 2.92
CA PHE A 179 -59.78 -21.05 3.10
C PHE A 179 -58.53 -21.10 3.99
N GLU A 180 -58.45 -22.14 4.83
CA GLU A 180 -57.25 -22.50 5.59
C GLU A 180 -56.12 -22.83 4.60
N TYR A 181 -55.21 -21.88 4.39
CA TYR A 181 -54.01 -22.09 3.58
C TYR A 181 -52.90 -22.65 4.48
N ASN A 182 -52.53 -23.91 4.28
CA ASN A 182 -51.42 -24.59 4.97
C ASN A 182 -50.03 -24.31 4.38
N SER A 183 -49.91 -23.43 3.38
CA SER A 183 -48.64 -23.12 2.69
C SER A 183 -48.06 -21.79 3.16
N VAL A 184 -46.84 -21.83 3.72
CA VAL A 184 -46.04 -20.64 4.05
C VAL A 184 -45.73 -19.89 2.75
N PRO A 185 -46.02 -18.59 2.66
CA PRO A 185 -45.81 -17.84 1.42
C PRO A 185 -44.32 -17.63 1.16
N GLN A 186 -43.94 -17.67 -0.12
CA GLN A 186 -42.58 -17.35 -0.58
C GLN A 186 -42.59 -16.03 -1.37
N VAL A 187 -41.54 -15.25 -1.15
CA VAL A 187 -41.29 -13.98 -1.86
C VAL A 187 -39.90 -13.99 -2.47
N ILE A 188 -39.69 -13.19 -3.50
CA ILE A 188 -38.37 -12.88 -4.06
C ILE A 188 -38.11 -11.41 -3.83
N ILE A 189 -36.85 -11.07 -3.56
CA ILE A 189 -36.38 -9.70 -3.44
C ILE A 189 -35.58 -9.40 -4.71
N GLU A 190 -35.92 -8.33 -5.40
CA GLU A 190 -35.24 -7.90 -6.63
C GLU A 190 -34.69 -6.50 -6.44
N ILE A 191 -33.48 -6.26 -6.95
CA ILE A 191 -32.87 -4.94 -7.00
C ILE A 191 -33.04 -4.44 -8.41
N GLU A 192 -33.70 -3.30 -8.54
CA GLU A 192 -33.99 -2.66 -9.81
C GLU A 192 -33.20 -1.35 -9.93
N ALA A 193 -32.46 -1.19 -11.01
CA ALA A 193 -31.81 0.05 -11.42
C ALA A 193 -32.32 0.43 -12.81
N ASP A 194 -32.73 1.68 -13.02
CA ASP A 194 -33.27 2.16 -14.31
C ASP A 194 -34.37 1.27 -14.90
N GLU A 195 -35.31 0.81 -14.06
CA GLU A 195 -36.39 -0.12 -14.43
C GLU A 195 -35.93 -1.52 -14.87
N THR A 196 -34.65 -1.86 -14.70
CA THR A 196 -34.07 -3.17 -15.00
C THR A 196 -33.66 -3.92 -13.74
N VAL A 197 -33.94 -5.22 -13.69
CA VAL A 197 -33.56 -6.07 -12.55
C VAL A 197 -32.08 -6.42 -12.68
N ILE A 198 -31.26 -5.90 -11.77
CA ILE A 198 -29.81 -6.11 -11.74
C ILE A 198 -29.42 -7.26 -10.78
N ALA A 199 -30.26 -7.55 -9.78
CA ALA A 199 -30.06 -8.72 -8.92
C ALA A 199 -31.38 -9.26 -8.34
N SER A 200 -31.36 -10.52 -7.92
CA SER A 200 -32.52 -11.20 -7.36
C SER A 200 -32.13 -12.23 -6.31
N SER A 201 -32.89 -12.30 -5.22
CA SER A 201 -32.72 -13.30 -4.18
C SER A 201 -33.25 -14.67 -4.62
N GLN A 202 -32.78 -15.73 -3.97
CA GLN A 202 -33.53 -16.99 -3.97
C GLN A 202 -34.89 -16.80 -3.28
N PRO A 203 -35.90 -17.66 -3.57
CA PRO A 203 -37.20 -17.59 -2.89
C PRO A 203 -37.06 -17.65 -1.37
N VAL A 204 -37.46 -16.57 -0.70
CA VAL A 204 -37.43 -16.41 0.75
C VAL A 204 -38.75 -16.91 1.33
N THR A 205 -38.67 -17.84 2.28
CA THR A 205 -39.84 -18.41 2.95
C THR A 205 -40.17 -17.58 4.18
N LEU A 206 -41.42 -17.09 4.28
CA LEU A 206 -41.86 -16.24 5.38
C LEU A 206 -42.33 -17.04 6.61
N SER A 207 -41.42 -17.81 7.22
CA SER A 207 -41.72 -18.66 8.39
C SER A 207 -41.67 -17.92 9.73
N GLU A 208 -41.04 -16.75 9.78
CA GLU A 208 -40.83 -15.93 10.98
C GLU A 208 -41.15 -14.45 10.71
N ASN A 209 -41.28 -13.66 11.78
CA ASN A 209 -41.61 -12.23 11.68
C ASN A 209 -40.39 -11.36 11.33
N TYR A 210 -39.18 -11.89 11.41
CA TYR A 210 -37.93 -11.20 11.08
C TYR A 210 -37.09 -12.13 10.22
N ILE A 211 -36.66 -11.64 9.06
CA ILE A 211 -35.95 -12.43 8.07
C ILE A 211 -34.78 -11.61 7.57
N THR A 212 -33.59 -12.21 7.57
CA THR A 212 -32.39 -11.61 6.99
C THR A 212 -32.13 -12.21 5.62
N ALA A 213 -31.95 -11.38 4.59
CA ALA A 213 -31.66 -11.81 3.24
C ALA A 213 -30.63 -10.86 2.59
N ASP A 214 -29.36 -11.28 2.55
CA ASP A 214 -28.33 -10.52 1.87
C ASP A 214 -28.37 -10.81 0.36
N ILE A 215 -28.13 -9.79 -0.46
CA ILE A 215 -28.17 -9.89 -1.93
C ILE A 215 -26.83 -9.42 -2.47
N VAL A 216 -26.30 -10.17 -3.44
CA VAL A 216 -25.07 -9.82 -4.13
C VAL A 216 -25.42 -9.36 -5.55
N ILE A 217 -24.95 -8.18 -5.96
CA ILE A 217 -24.95 -7.72 -7.35
C ILE A 217 -23.81 -8.45 -8.08
N PRO A 218 -24.12 -9.34 -9.02
CA PRO A 218 -23.12 -10.24 -9.59
C PRO A 218 -22.34 -9.64 -10.76
N ASP A 219 -22.92 -8.67 -11.48
CA ASP A 219 -22.37 -8.14 -12.72
C ASP A 219 -21.62 -6.82 -12.46
N PRO A 220 -20.31 -6.75 -12.79
CA PRO A 220 -19.55 -5.50 -12.71
C PRO A 220 -20.09 -4.37 -13.58
N ASP A 221 -20.79 -4.68 -14.68
CA ASP A 221 -21.37 -3.65 -15.55
C ASP A 221 -22.43 -2.81 -14.81
N ASP A 222 -23.06 -3.36 -13.77
CA ASP A 222 -24.05 -2.68 -12.93
C ASP A 222 -23.41 -1.80 -11.83
N TYR A 223 -22.09 -1.85 -11.65
CA TYR A 223 -21.40 -1.11 -10.58
C TYR A 223 -21.46 0.40 -10.77
N ILE A 224 -21.70 0.86 -12.00
CA ILE A 224 -21.88 2.28 -12.36
C ILE A 224 -23.00 2.98 -11.57
N HIS A 225 -23.96 2.21 -11.02
CA HIS A 225 -25.08 2.75 -10.23
C HIS A 225 -24.73 3.01 -8.77
N PHE A 226 -23.52 2.61 -8.34
CA PHE A 226 -23.09 2.67 -6.95
C PHE A 226 -21.87 3.56 -6.77
N ILE A 227 -21.70 4.11 -5.56
CA ILE A 227 -20.52 4.88 -5.14
C ILE A 227 -19.42 3.89 -4.74
N SER A 228 -18.15 4.22 -5.01
CA SER A 228 -17.03 3.36 -4.60
C SER A 228 -16.92 3.26 -3.07
N GLU A 229 -16.30 2.19 -2.57
CA GLU A 229 -16.10 2.00 -1.13
C GLU A 229 -15.35 3.20 -0.50
N TYR A 230 -14.25 3.61 -1.15
CA TYR A 230 -13.45 4.77 -0.77
C TYR A 230 -14.28 6.04 -0.65
N GLU A 231 -15.05 6.39 -1.69
CA GLU A 231 -15.86 7.62 -1.70
C GLU A 231 -16.99 7.56 -0.66
N THR A 232 -17.58 6.38 -0.45
CA THR A 232 -18.62 6.17 0.57
C THR A 232 -18.07 6.43 1.98
N ILE A 233 -16.92 5.84 2.30
CA ILE A 233 -16.30 6.02 3.63
C ILE A 233 -15.83 7.46 3.79
N LEU A 234 -15.15 8.01 2.79
CA LEU A 234 -14.59 9.36 2.85
C LEU A 234 -15.68 10.42 3.02
N SER A 235 -16.74 10.36 2.20
CA SER A 235 -17.86 11.31 2.29
C SER A 235 -18.54 11.24 3.65
N HIS A 236 -18.75 10.05 4.20
CA HIS A 236 -19.36 9.89 5.52
C HIS A 236 -18.47 10.43 6.66
N ILE A 237 -17.15 10.28 6.57
CA ILE A 237 -16.24 10.91 7.53
C ILE A 237 -16.26 12.43 7.38
N HIS A 238 -16.27 12.96 6.15
CA HIS A 238 -16.37 14.39 5.88
C HIS A 238 -17.65 15.01 6.41
N ASP A 239 -18.80 14.38 6.19
CA ASP A 239 -20.10 14.86 6.65
C ASP A 239 -20.16 15.01 8.18
N ILE A 240 -19.45 14.14 8.91
CA ILE A 240 -19.49 14.09 10.37
C ILE A 240 -18.40 14.97 11.01
N THR A 241 -17.21 15.01 10.41
CA THR A 241 -16.06 15.70 10.97
C THR A 241 -15.88 17.13 10.42
N GLY A 242 -16.37 17.39 9.21
CA GLY A 242 -16.14 18.64 8.48
C GLY A 242 -14.70 18.87 8.03
N LEU A 243 -13.84 17.85 8.09
CA LEU A 243 -12.44 17.93 7.66
C LEU A 243 -12.34 17.90 6.13
N SER A 244 -11.26 18.43 5.59
CA SER A 244 -10.87 18.22 4.18
C SER A 244 -9.94 17.01 4.02
N ASP A 245 -9.77 16.51 2.79
CA ASP A 245 -8.86 15.39 2.48
C ASP A 245 -7.44 15.61 3.04
N SER A 246 -6.94 16.84 2.97
CA SER A 246 -5.61 17.19 3.49
C SER A 246 -5.53 17.29 5.01
N GLU A 247 -6.65 17.57 5.68
CA GLU A 247 -6.70 17.65 7.14
C GLU A 247 -6.83 16.27 7.78
N MET A 248 -7.28 15.26 7.01
CA MET A 248 -7.36 13.87 7.47
C MET A 248 -6.00 13.31 7.89
N ALA A 249 -4.91 13.73 7.24
CA ALA A 249 -3.53 13.36 7.59
C ALA A 249 -3.07 13.90 8.96
N THR A 250 -3.85 14.78 9.60
CA THR A 250 -3.53 15.34 10.92
C THR A 250 -4.21 14.60 12.07
N ILE A 251 -5.09 13.64 11.76
CA ILE A 251 -5.82 12.87 12.77
C ILE A 251 -4.84 11.97 13.52
N THR A 252 -4.82 12.10 14.84
CA THR A 252 -3.96 11.31 15.71
C THR A 252 -4.44 9.85 15.79
N THR A 253 -3.66 8.90 15.27
CA THR A 253 -3.99 7.46 15.26
C THR A 253 -3.44 6.68 16.46
N GLU A 254 -2.40 7.19 17.13
CA GLU A 254 -1.73 6.52 18.26
C GLU A 254 -1.66 7.43 19.51
N GLY A 255 -1.47 6.83 20.70
CA GLY A 255 -1.27 7.55 21.97
C GLY A 255 -2.35 7.32 23.03
N GLU A 256 -2.33 8.12 24.10
CA GLU A 256 -3.28 7.97 25.22
C GLU A 256 -4.72 8.39 24.86
N GLN A 257 -4.89 9.30 23.91
CA GLN A 257 -6.18 9.79 23.42
C GLN A 257 -6.17 9.92 21.89
N PRO A 258 -6.21 8.80 21.16
CA PRO A 258 -6.16 8.83 19.71
C PRO A 258 -7.51 9.31 19.15
N GLU A 259 -7.46 10.29 18.26
CA GLU A 259 -8.63 10.96 17.66
C GLU A 259 -9.43 10.02 16.75
N ILE A 260 -8.76 9.03 16.14
CA ILE A 260 -9.40 7.99 15.31
C ILE A 260 -10.54 7.27 16.04
N ASN A 261 -10.43 7.04 17.35
CA ASN A 261 -11.50 6.39 18.13
C ASN A 261 -12.76 7.26 18.19
N THR A 262 -12.60 8.57 18.21
CA THR A 262 -13.72 9.51 18.15
C THR A 262 -14.39 9.42 16.78
N VAL A 263 -13.60 9.47 15.69
CA VAL A 263 -14.10 9.36 14.32
C VAL A 263 -14.88 8.06 14.12
N VAL A 264 -14.32 6.91 14.52
CA VAL A 264 -14.96 5.58 14.49
C VAL A 264 -16.28 5.57 15.26
N THR A 265 -16.29 6.13 16.48
CA THR A 265 -17.49 6.16 17.34
C THR A 265 -18.58 7.05 16.76
N THR A 266 -18.21 8.20 16.20
CA THR A 266 -19.19 9.16 15.61
C THR A 266 -19.68 8.71 14.25
N SER A 267 -18.83 8.08 13.44
CA SER A 267 -19.19 7.61 12.10
C SER A 267 -19.93 6.28 12.11
N GLY A 268 -19.66 5.41 13.09
CA GLY A 268 -20.17 4.05 13.09
C GLY A 268 -19.52 3.14 12.03
N ILE A 269 -18.48 3.62 11.34
CA ILE A 269 -17.64 2.84 10.43
C ILE A 269 -16.62 2.06 11.27
N ASP A 270 -16.22 0.88 10.81
CA ASP A 270 -15.22 0.08 11.49
C ASP A 270 -13.82 0.77 11.51
N PHE A 271 -13.02 0.41 12.50
CA PHE A 271 -11.71 1.02 12.73
C PHE A 271 -10.76 0.84 11.54
N GLU A 272 -10.77 -0.32 10.88
CA GLU A 272 -9.83 -0.63 9.80
C GLU A 272 -10.09 0.26 8.59
N SER A 273 -11.36 0.41 8.19
CA SER A 273 -11.78 1.30 7.11
C SER A 273 -11.39 2.77 7.38
N VAL A 274 -11.64 3.28 8.59
CA VAL A 274 -11.24 4.66 8.97
C VAL A 274 -9.73 4.81 8.99
N ASN A 275 -9.01 3.83 9.52
CA ASN A 275 -7.55 3.84 9.56
C ASN A 275 -6.95 3.83 8.14
N ASN A 276 -7.53 3.08 7.21
CA ASN A 276 -7.08 3.03 5.82
C ASN A 276 -7.22 4.39 5.14
N ILE A 277 -8.31 5.12 5.39
CA ILE A 277 -8.48 6.50 4.91
C ILE A 277 -7.42 7.43 5.49
N ILE A 278 -7.21 7.42 6.81
CA ILE A 278 -6.22 8.30 7.46
C ILE A 278 -4.82 8.02 6.92
N MET A 279 -4.41 6.75 6.90
CA MET A 279 -3.12 6.32 6.36
C MET A 279 -2.96 6.69 4.88
N SER A 280 -4.02 6.56 4.06
CA SER A 280 -3.97 6.97 2.66
C SER A 280 -3.74 8.47 2.52
N SER A 281 -4.32 9.29 3.40
CA SER A 281 -4.13 10.75 3.43
C SER A 281 -2.72 11.12 3.89
N GLU A 282 -2.21 10.50 4.95
CA GLU A 282 -0.84 10.70 5.44
C GLU A 282 0.18 10.42 4.34
N ILE A 283 0.06 9.27 3.66
CA ILE A 283 0.96 8.89 2.58
C ILE A 283 0.79 9.79 1.35
N ALA A 284 -0.45 10.22 1.05
CA ALA A 284 -0.70 11.17 -0.03
C ALA A 284 0.00 12.52 0.24
N ALA A 285 -0.01 13.00 1.49
CA ALA A 285 0.65 14.23 1.88
C ALA A 285 2.18 14.16 1.72
N ASP A 286 2.78 12.99 2.02
CA ASP A 286 4.23 12.78 1.92
C ASP A 286 4.72 12.56 0.49
N THR A 287 3.92 11.89 -0.34
CA THR A 287 4.32 11.44 -1.68
C THR A 287 3.74 12.29 -2.82
N GLY A 288 2.61 12.96 -2.57
CA GLY A 288 1.79 13.61 -3.60
C GLY A 288 0.98 12.65 -4.47
N ALA A 289 0.97 11.34 -4.15
CA ALA A 289 0.19 10.35 -4.89
C ALA A 289 -1.31 10.50 -4.61
N GLU A 290 -2.13 10.00 -5.54
CA GLU A 290 -3.58 10.07 -5.42
C GLU A 290 -4.09 9.20 -4.25
N MET A 291 -4.88 9.81 -3.36
CA MET A 291 -5.31 9.19 -2.10
C MET A 291 -6.15 7.93 -2.32
N HIS A 292 -7.01 7.89 -3.33
CA HIS A 292 -7.80 6.68 -3.62
C HIS A 292 -6.92 5.52 -4.08
N HIS A 293 -5.89 5.73 -4.90
CA HIS A 293 -4.93 4.67 -5.24
C HIS A 293 -4.20 4.15 -4.00
N LEU A 294 -3.79 5.05 -3.10
CA LEU A 294 -3.17 4.66 -1.83
C LEU A 294 -4.12 3.88 -0.92
N TYR A 295 -5.40 4.25 -0.90
CA TYR A 295 -6.43 3.50 -0.18
C TYR A 295 -6.53 2.05 -0.66
N ALA A 296 -6.55 1.80 -1.97
CA ALA A 296 -6.55 0.44 -2.53
C ALA A 296 -5.31 -0.37 -2.08
N ILE A 297 -4.12 0.25 -2.11
CA ILE A 297 -2.86 -0.39 -1.70
C ILE A 297 -2.87 -0.75 -0.21
N ILE A 298 -3.34 0.17 0.64
CA ILE A 298 -3.43 -0.02 2.09
C ILE A 298 -4.45 -1.10 2.43
N ARG A 299 -5.64 -1.05 1.80
CA ARG A 299 -6.69 -2.05 1.97
C ARG A 299 -6.25 -3.46 1.55
N ALA A 300 -5.33 -3.57 0.58
CA ALA A 300 -4.71 -4.84 0.20
C ALA A 300 -3.69 -5.38 1.24
N GLY A 301 -3.45 -4.65 2.33
CA GLY A 301 -2.59 -5.07 3.45
C GLY A 301 -1.26 -4.31 3.55
N ASN A 302 -0.99 -3.34 2.68
CA ASN A 302 0.27 -2.58 2.65
C ASN A 302 0.12 -1.25 3.37
N ASN A 303 0.00 -1.33 4.70
CA ASN A 303 -0.53 -0.27 5.55
C ASN A 303 0.44 0.87 5.93
N ASN A 304 1.64 0.92 5.37
CA ASN A 304 2.61 1.98 5.64
C ASN A 304 3.59 2.16 4.48
N LEU A 305 4.25 3.32 4.42
CA LEU A 305 5.22 3.65 3.37
C LEU A 305 6.36 2.63 3.23
N GLY A 306 6.84 2.05 4.33
CA GLY A 306 7.88 1.01 4.29
C GLY A 306 7.40 -0.26 3.57
N ALA A 307 6.18 -0.72 3.88
CA ALA A 307 5.55 -1.83 3.20
C ALA A 307 5.35 -1.51 1.70
N ILE A 308 4.79 -0.34 1.38
CA ILE A 308 4.54 0.11 0.00
C ILE A 308 5.85 0.19 -0.82
N SER A 309 6.91 0.74 -0.23
CA SER A 309 8.22 0.90 -0.89
C SER A 309 8.90 -0.43 -1.23
N SER A 310 8.46 -1.53 -0.61
CA SER A 310 8.98 -2.88 -0.86
C SER A 310 8.23 -3.63 -1.96
N ILE A 311 7.16 -3.05 -2.51
CA ILE A 311 6.32 -3.68 -3.54
C ILE A 311 6.85 -3.32 -4.92
N GLU A 312 6.85 -4.30 -5.82
CA GLU A 312 7.19 -4.06 -7.23
C GLU A 312 6.11 -3.20 -7.92
N PRO A 313 6.50 -2.28 -8.84
CA PRO A 313 5.56 -1.44 -9.59
C PRO A 313 4.41 -2.20 -10.28
N SER A 314 4.69 -3.38 -10.82
CA SER A 314 3.69 -4.24 -11.47
C SER A 314 2.61 -4.74 -10.50
N VAL A 315 2.99 -5.04 -9.26
CA VAL A 315 2.07 -5.46 -8.20
C VAL A 315 1.26 -4.28 -7.70
N ILE A 316 1.87 -3.09 -7.60
CA ILE A 316 1.13 -1.85 -7.29
C ILE A 316 0.06 -1.60 -8.36
N GLN A 317 0.42 -1.73 -9.64
CA GLN A 317 -0.52 -1.60 -10.75
C GLN A 317 -1.68 -2.60 -10.64
N GLU A 318 -1.39 -3.89 -10.44
CA GLU A 318 -2.40 -4.94 -10.29
C GLU A 318 -3.35 -4.67 -9.11
N ILE A 319 -2.83 -4.21 -7.96
CA ILE A 319 -3.66 -3.88 -6.80
C ILE A 319 -4.63 -2.72 -7.12
N ILE A 320 -4.15 -1.67 -7.78
CA ILE A 320 -4.98 -0.52 -8.13
C ILE A 320 -6.03 -0.91 -9.18
N GLU A 321 -5.64 -1.66 -10.23
CA GLU A 321 -6.56 -2.15 -11.26
C GLU A 321 -7.66 -3.04 -10.65
N ASN A 322 -7.29 -4.01 -9.79
CA ASN A 322 -8.26 -4.82 -9.05
C ASN A 322 -9.15 -3.99 -8.13
N GLY A 323 -8.60 -2.90 -7.57
CA GLY A 323 -9.36 -1.93 -6.77
C GLY A 323 -10.43 -1.20 -7.57
N MET A 324 -10.10 -0.79 -8.80
CA MET A 324 -11.03 -0.14 -9.73
C MET A 324 -12.09 -1.13 -10.22
N GLU A 325 -11.68 -2.32 -10.67
CA GLU A 325 -12.60 -3.38 -11.13
C GLU A 325 -13.53 -3.86 -10.01
N GLY A 326 -13.05 -3.90 -8.77
CA GLY A 326 -13.81 -4.29 -7.59
C GLY A 326 -14.68 -3.18 -7.00
N HIS A 327 -14.70 -1.98 -7.59
CA HIS A 327 -15.40 -0.79 -7.07
C HIS A 327 -14.98 -0.37 -5.66
N ILE A 328 -13.75 -0.72 -5.27
CA ILE A 328 -13.14 -0.29 -4.00
C ILE A 328 -12.76 1.18 -4.10
N ILE A 329 -12.26 1.60 -5.27
CA ILE A 329 -11.86 2.98 -5.59
C ILE A 329 -12.49 3.39 -6.92
N PRO A 330 -12.64 4.69 -7.20
CA PRO A 330 -13.19 5.16 -8.47
C PRO A 330 -12.26 4.81 -9.64
N SER A 331 -12.85 4.61 -10.82
CA SER A 331 -12.13 4.32 -12.08
C SER A 331 -11.43 5.55 -12.70
N SER A 332 -11.02 6.51 -11.87
CA SER A 332 -10.36 7.75 -12.25
C SER A 332 -8.92 7.78 -11.75
N GLY A 333 -8.07 8.58 -12.39
CA GLY A 333 -6.69 8.78 -11.96
C GLY A 333 -5.65 8.24 -12.92
N ASN A 334 -4.39 8.55 -12.67
CA ASN A 334 -3.25 8.02 -13.44
C ASN A 334 -2.40 7.07 -12.57
N ILE A 335 -2.60 5.77 -12.78
CA ILE A 335 -1.87 4.71 -12.08
C ILE A 335 -0.36 4.87 -12.26
N GLN A 336 0.08 5.17 -13.48
CA GLN A 336 1.49 5.34 -13.81
C GLN A 336 2.11 6.52 -13.06
N THR A 337 1.40 7.64 -12.94
CA THR A 337 1.85 8.79 -12.14
C THR A 337 1.96 8.44 -10.65
N THR A 338 1.03 7.63 -10.13
CA THR A 338 1.11 7.16 -8.72
C THR A 338 2.33 6.28 -8.50
N ILE A 339 2.59 5.33 -9.40
CA ILE A 339 3.78 4.46 -9.36
C ILE A 339 5.06 5.30 -9.41
N GLU A 340 5.13 6.30 -10.29
CA GLU A 340 6.28 7.19 -10.41
C GLU A 340 6.52 8.00 -9.12
N LEU A 341 5.47 8.55 -8.51
CA LEU A 341 5.57 9.30 -7.26
C LEU A 341 6.04 8.42 -6.10
N LEU A 342 5.52 7.19 -5.99
CA LEU A 342 5.95 6.22 -4.99
C LEU A 342 7.41 5.79 -5.18
N ASN A 343 7.83 5.52 -6.42
CA ASN A 343 9.22 5.18 -6.73
C ASN A 343 10.18 6.35 -6.43
N ASN A 344 9.79 7.57 -6.79
CA ASN A 344 10.58 8.77 -6.48
C ASN A 344 10.72 8.98 -4.97
N TYR A 345 9.66 8.72 -4.21
CA TYR A 345 9.71 8.77 -2.74
C TYR A 345 10.66 7.71 -2.17
N LYS A 346 10.61 6.47 -2.68
CA LYS A 346 11.53 5.39 -2.30
C LYS A 346 12.99 5.80 -2.53
N ILE A 347 13.32 6.21 -3.75
CA ILE A 347 14.67 6.66 -4.14
C ILE A 347 15.15 7.80 -3.24
N LYS A 348 14.30 8.81 -3.01
CA LYS A 348 14.63 9.94 -2.14
C LYS A 348 14.88 9.54 -0.69
N THR A 349 14.22 8.49 -0.21
CA THR A 349 14.40 7.97 1.15
C THR A 349 15.71 7.21 1.26
N GLU A 350 15.97 6.28 0.34
CA GLU A 350 17.21 5.50 0.29
C GLU A 350 18.45 6.39 0.11
N LEU A 351 18.34 7.44 -0.70
CA LEU A 351 19.42 8.41 -0.88
C LEU A 351 19.77 9.17 0.40
N LYS A 352 18.79 9.37 1.29
CA LYS A 352 18.98 10.05 2.58
C LYS A 352 19.49 9.12 3.66
N ASP A 353 19.45 7.81 3.47
CA ASP A 353 19.96 6.86 4.46
C ASP A 353 21.45 7.12 4.72
N THR A 354 21.78 7.32 5.99
CA THR A 354 23.13 7.65 6.45
C THR A 354 23.82 6.44 7.04
N ASN A 355 25.12 6.34 6.79
CA ASN A 355 25.98 5.37 7.47
C ASN A 355 26.33 5.79 8.91
N ASP A 356 27.13 4.98 9.60
CA ASP A 356 27.61 5.22 10.99
C ASP A 356 28.39 6.54 11.22
N ASP A 357 28.77 7.22 10.13
CA ASP A 357 29.48 8.49 10.11
C ASP A 357 28.60 9.63 9.57
N ASP A 358 27.27 9.47 9.64
CA ASP A 358 26.24 10.43 9.21
C ASP A 358 26.37 10.87 7.74
N THR A 359 27.00 10.03 6.90
CA THR A 359 27.17 10.30 5.46
C THR A 359 26.10 9.55 4.68
N SER A 360 25.29 10.28 3.93
CA SER A 360 24.21 9.72 3.11
C SER A 360 24.71 9.10 1.81
N LEU A 361 23.95 8.17 1.25
CA LEU A 361 24.23 7.61 -0.08
C LEU A 361 24.24 8.71 -1.16
N GLU A 362 23.37 9.71 -1.03
CA GLU A 362 23.35 10.91 -1.89
C GLU A 362 24.72 11.59 -1.92
N ILE A 363 25.31 11.91 -0.76
CA ILE A 363 26.62 12.58 -0.68
C ILE A 363 27.72 11.72 -1.32
N ILE A 364 27.65 10.40 -1.18
CA ILE A 364 28.63 9.47 -1.79
C ILE A 364 28.49 9.47 -3.31
N LEU A 365 27.29 9.33 -3.85
CA LEU A 365 27.04 9.32 -5.29
C LEU A 365 27.32 10.69 -5.92
N GLU A 366 26.97 11.79 -5.23
CA GLU A 366 27.35 13.15 -5.63
C GLU A 366 28.86 13.34 -5.66
N SER A 367 29.60 12.73 -4.74
CA SER A 367 31.07 12.78 -4.73
C SER A 367 31.70 12.07 -5.94
N ILE A 368 30.99 11.13 -6.55
CA ILE A 368 31.41 10.41 -7.75
C ILE A 368 30.99 11.16 -9.02
N LEU A 369 29.72 11.57 -9.09
CA LEU A 369 29.10 12.12 -10.29
C LEU A 369 29.25 13.64 -10.39
N GLY A 370 29.43 14.33 -9.26
CA GLY A 370 29.48 15.79 -9.16
C GLY A 370 28.12 16.48 -9.27
N ASN A 371 27.01 15.73 -9.24
CA ASN A 371 25.65 16.24 -9.43
C ASN A 371 24.59 15.32 -8.77
N GLY A 372 23.78 15.87 -7.87
CA GLY A 372 22.70 15.13 -7.19
C GLY A 372 21.58 14.65 -8.11
N THR A 373 21.31 15.34 -9.22
CA THR A 373 20.34 14.86 -10.22
C THR A 373 20.81 13.56 -10.87
N LEU A 374 22.12 13.44 -11.16
CA LEU A 374 22.68 12.20 -11.71
C LEU A 374 22.70 11.07 -10.67
N ALA A 375 22.83 11.40 -9.38
CA ALA A 375 22.70 10.41 -8.32
C ALA A 375 21.29 9.82 -8.25
N ASN A 376 20.26 10.66 -8.34
CA ASN A 376 18.86 10.22 -8.42
C ASN A 376 18.61 9.34 -9.67
N GLU A 377 19.15 9.74 -10.82
CA GLU A 377 19.02 8.98 -12.07
C GLU A 377 19.67 7.60 -11.96
N PHE A 378 20.89 7.50 -11.40
CA PHE A 378 21.53 6.22 -11.14
C PHE A 378 20.70 5.33 -10.20
N MET A 379 20.16 5.89 -9.12
CA MET A 379 19.31 5.12 -8.21
C MET A 379 18.02 4.65 -8.87
N ALA A 380 17.40 5.47 -9.73
CA ALA A 380 16.23 5.04 -10.50
C ALA A 380 16.54 3.84 -11.42
N ILE A 381 17.70 3.87 -12.08
CA ILE A 381 18.17 2.75 -12.90
C ILE A 381 18.45 1.53 -12.02
N HIS A 382 19.13 1.71 -10.88
CA HIS A 382 19.43 0.64 -9.94
C HIS A 382 18.16 -0.07 -9.45
N GLU A 383 17.16 0.69 -9.03
CA GLU A 383 15.87 0.19 -8.55
C GLU A 383 15.13 -0.60 -9.62
N ARG A 384 15.12 -0.12 -10.86
CA ARG A 384 14.48 -0.82 -11.99
C ARG A 384 15.20 -2.13 -12.35
N MET A 385 16.50 -2.24 -12.07
CA MET A 385 17.36 -3.34 -12.50
C MET A 385 17.74 -4.29 -11.35
N GLN A 386 17.15 -4.18 -10.15
CA GLN A 386 17.55 -4.96 -8.96
C GLN A 386 17.54 -6.49 -9.16
N LEU A 387 16.67 -7.01 -10.03
CA LEU A 387 16.53 -8.45 -10.30
C LEU A 387 17.40 -8.95 -11.46
N LEU A 388 18.13 -8.05 -12.12
CA LEU A 388 18.94 -8.35 -13.30
C LEU A 388 20.42 -8.51 -12.95
N SER A 389 21.19 -9.01 -13.91
CA SER A 389 22.64 -9.20 -13.73
C SER A 389 23.37 -7.84 -13.65
N VAL A 390 24.56 -7.86 -13.04
CA VAL A 390 25.43 -6.67 -12.96
C VAL A 390 25.82 -6.15 -14.36
N GLU A 391 25.96 -7.05 -15.33
CA GLU A 391 26.26 -6.70 -16.73
C GLU A 391 25.11 -5.93 -17.39
N GLU A 392 23.87 -6.36 -17.14
CA GLU A 392 22.67 -5.68 -17.63
C GLU A 392 22.50 -4.32 -16.97
N LEU A 393 22.74 -4.21 -15.66
CA LEU A 393 22.74 -2.92 -14.95
C LEU A 393 23.70 -1.92 -15.61
N TRP A 394 24.96 -2.31 -15.84
CA TRP A 394 25.94 -1.38 -16.43
C TRP A 394 25.65 -1.02 -17.88
N THR A 395 25.06 -1.94 -18.64
CA THR A 395 24.59 -1.66 -20.00
C THR A 395 23.51 -0.58 -19.99
N GLU A 396 22.58 -0.68 -19.05
CA GLU A 396 21.50 0.30 -18.90
C GLU A 396 22.01 1.65 -18.42
N VAL A 397 22.91 1.67 -17.42
CA VAL A 397 23.57 2.89 -16.94
C VAL A 397 24.34 3.58 -18.06
N GLU A 398 25.07 2.85 -18.91
CA GLU A 398 25.74 3.44 -20.06
C GLU A 398 24.76 3.96 -21.12
N THR A 399 23.64 3.28 -21.31
CA THR A 399 22.61 3.68 -22.28
C THR A 399 21.91 4.98 -21.87
N GLU A 400 21.51 5.10 -20.61
CA GLU A 400 20.76 6.27 -20.12
C GLU A 400 21.68 7.43 -19.70
N MET A 401 22.74 7.16 -18.94
CA MET A 401 23.61 8.20 -18.39
C MET A 401 24.83 8.52 -19.27
N GLY A 402 25.14 7.66 -20.24
CA GLY A 402 26.29 7.79 -21.13
C GLY A 402 27.61 7.26 -20.55
N SER A 403 28.56 6.97 -21.46
CA SER A 403 29.84 6.33 -21.13
C SER A 403 30.72 7.10 -20.14
N ILE A 404 30.62 8.43 -20.11
CA ILE A 404 31.40 9.27 -19.17
C ILE A 404 30.93 9.04 -17.73
N HIS A 405 29.61 9.03 -17.49
CA HIS A 405 29.07 8.86 -16.14
C HIS A 405 29.13 7.41 -15.69
N SER A 406 28.91 6.44 -16.60
CA SER A 406 29.07 5.02 -16.28
C SER A 406 30.51 4.70 -15.85
N GLN A 407 31.52 5.19 -16.57
CA GLN A 407 32.93 5.02 -16.19
C GLN A 407 33.27 5.69 -14.86
N LYS A 408 32.74 6.90 -14.60
CA LYS A 408 32.89 7.56 -13.30
C LYS A 408 32.28 6.74 -12.17
N LEU A 409 31.07 6.20 -12.35
CA LEU A 409 30.41 5.33 -11.38
C LEU A 409 31.22 4.07 -11.10
N GLN A 410 31.68 3.38 -12.15
CA GLN A 410 32.54 2.19 -12.00
C GLN A 410 33.82 2.51 -11.23
N GLN A 411 34.51 3.61 -11.57
CA GLN A 411 35.70 4.06 -10.85
C GLN A 411 35.37 4.45 -9.40
N GLY A 412 34.23 5.10 -9.17
CA GLY A 412 33.77 5.51 -7.85
C GLY A 412 33.49 4.31 -6.94
N PHE A 413 32.81 3.28 -7.43
CA PHE A 413 32.58 2.05 -6.68
C PHE A 413 33.87 1.29 -6.38
N GLN A 414 34.85 1.30 -7.31
CA GLN A 414 36.18 0.77 -7.03
C GLN A 414 36.89 1.54 -5.91
N MET A 415 36.77 2.88 -5.88
CA MET A 415 37.29 3.70 -4.79
C MET A 415 36.59 3.37 -3.47
N ILE A 416 35.25 3.30 -3.45
CA ILE A 416 34.46 2.92 -2.27
C ILE A 416 34.91 1.56 -1.72
N ALA A 417 35.19 0.58 -2.58
CA ALA A 417 35.65 -0.74 -2.14
C ALA A 417 36.99 -0.68 -1.36
N VAL A 418 37.83 0.32 -1.63
CA VAL A 418 39.16 0.48 -1.00
C VAL A 418 39.13 1.42 0.19
N VAL A 419 38.50 2.60 0.06
CA VAL A 419 38.50 3.63 1.10
C VAL A 419 37.24 3.60 1.97
N GLY A 420 36.23 2.83 1.60
CA GLY A 420 34.92 2.82 2.25
C GLY A 420 34.04 4.01 1.85
N LEU A 421 32.92 4.18 2.54
CA LEU A 421 31.97 5.27 2.33
C LEU A 421 32.49 6.59 2.94
N GLN A 422 33.56 7.14 2.36
CA GLN A 422 34.18 8.41 2.79
C GLN A 422 34.23 9.37 1.60
N ALA A 423 33.28 10.30 1.56
CA ALA A 423 33.09 11.25 0.47
C ALA A 423 34.36 12.08 0.16
N GLU A 424 35.01 12.60 1.20
CA GLU A 424 36.20 13.46 1.08
C GLU A 424 37.39 12.70 0.47
N MET A 425 37.53 11.42 0.81
CA MET A 425 38.55 10.54 0.22
C MET A 425 38.24 10.27 -1.25
N ILE A 426 36.99 9.94 -1.60
CA ILE A 426 36.56 9.65 -2.98
C ILE A 426 36.82 10.86 -3.89
N GLN A 427 36.41 12.06 -3.48
CA GLN A 427 36.61 13.29 -4.25
C GLN A 427 38.10 13.59 -4.50
N SER A 428 38.92 13.38 -3.47
CA SER A 428 40.36 13.58 -3.58
C SER A 428 41.02 12.58 -4.53
N LEU A 429 40.55 11.33 -4.55
CA LEU A 429 41.05 10.29 -5.44
C LEU A 429 40.66 10.52 -6.91
N PHE A 430 39.48 11.09 -7.18
CA PHE A 430 39.12 11.50 -8.55
C PHE A 430 39.98 12.64 -9.10
N SER A 431 40.63 13.40 -8.22
CA SER A 431 41.51 14.51 -8.60
C SER A 431 42.95 14.07 -8.89
N LEU A 432 43.25 12.77 -8.77
CA LEU A 432 44.58 12.23 -9.05
C LEU A 432 44.88 12.29 -10.56
N GLN A 433 46.13 12.61 -10.90
CA GLN A 433 46.60 12.57 -12.29
C GLN A 433 46.82 11.13 -12.79
N THR A 434 47.12 10.22 -11.87
CA THR A 434 47.30 8.79 -12.16
C THR A 434 45.98 8.06 -11.96
N PRO A 435 45.58 7.14 -12.86
CA PRO A 435 44.41 6.30 -12.66
C PRO A 435 44.44 5.61 -11.30
N PHE A 436 43.30 5.60 -10.59
CA PHE A 436 43.21 5.11 -9.22
C PHE A 436 43.80 3.71 -8.98
N PRO A 437 43.51 2.68 -9.82
CA PRO A 437 44.11 1.36 -9.66
C PRO A 437 45.64 1.38 -9.69
N ASP A 438 46.21 2.20 -10.57
CA ASP A 438 47.65 2.31 -10.75
C ASP A 438 48.27 3.10 -9.58
N TYR A 439 47.63 4.19 -9.15
CA TYR A 439 48.05 4.95 -7.97
C TYR A 439 48.13 4.08 -6.72
N ILE A 440 47.09 3.28 -6.44
CA ILE A 440 47.04 2.41 -5.26
C ILE A 440 48.08 1.28 -5.35
N ALA A 441 48.29 0.70 -6.53
CA ALA A 441 49.28 -0.35 -6.73
C ALA A 441 50.72 0.14 -6.44
N GLN A 442 51.01 1.40 -6.79
CA GLN A 442 52.32 2.04 -6.64
C GLN A 442 52.55 2.65 -5.25
N SER A 443 51.47 2.96 -4.53
CA SER A 443 51.56 3.65 -3.25
C SER A 443 51.94 2.72 -2.11
N ASP A 444 52.91 3.16 -1.30
CA ASP A 444 53.20 2.54 -0.01
C ASP A 444 52.32 3.14 1.11
N THR A 445 52.39 2.54 2.31
CA THR A 445 51.57 3.01 3.44
C THR A 445 51.89 4.45 3.83
N ALA A 446 53.15 4.89 3.72
CA ALA A 446 53.54 6.26 4.07
C ALA A 446 52.95 7.30 3.10
N THR A 447 52.90 6.97 1.81
CA THR A 447 52.28 7.79 0.77
C THR A 447 50.78 7.93 1.02
N ILE A 448 50.08 6.80 1.27
CA ILE A 448 48.65 6.83 1.60
C ILE A 448 48.38 7.56 2.92
N GLN A 449 49.21 7.38 3.93
CA GLN A 449 49.07 8.09 5.21
C GLN A 449 49.19 9.60 5.02
N SER A 450 50.13 10.05 4.19
CA SER A 450 50.31 11.46 3.86
C SER A 450 49.08 12.03 3.15
N LEU A 451 48.50 11.26 2.21
CA LEU A 451 47.25 11.61 1.53
C LEU A 451 46.09 11.75 2.54
N VAL A 452 45.87 10.73 3.39
CA VAL A 452 44.82 10.75 4.42
C VAL A 452 44.98 11.97 5.33
N GLN A 453 46.21 12.24 5.79
CA GLN A 453 46.48 13.38 6.66
C GLN A 453 46.17 14.71 5.97
N GLN A 454 46.57 14.88 4.71
CA GLN A 454 46.30 16.08 3.94
C GLN A 454 44.78 16.32 3.79
N ILE A 455 44.03 15.25 3.49
CA ILE A 455 42.57 15.33 3.33
C ILE A 455 41.92 15.68 4.67
N CYS A 456 42.28 14.99 5.76
CA CYS A 456 41.72 15.27 7.08
C CYS A 456 41.97 16.72 7.54
N VAL A 457 43.17 17.26 7.25
CA VAL A 457 43.52 18.66 7.55
C VAL A 457 42.71 19.63 6.68
N THR A 458 42.55 19.34 5.38
CA THR A 458 41.81 20.19 4.44
C THR A 458 40.35 20.34 4.85
N HIS A 459 39.73 19.24 5.29
CA HIS A 459 38.32 19.22 5.70
C HIS A 459 38.11 19.48 7.20
N GLN A 460 39.19 19.69 7.97
CA GLN A 460 39.15 19.87 9.44
C GLN A 460 38.33 18.77 10.16
N LYS A 461 38.38 17.56 9.60
CA LYS A 461 37.60 16.40 10.02
C LYS A 461 38.45 15.16 9.87
N LEU A 462 38.35 14.22 10.81
CA LEU A 462 38.97 12.91 10.70
C LEU A 462 38.18 12.08 9.67
N CYS A 463 38.58 12.17 8.40
CA CYS A 463 37.99 11.49 7.24
C CYS A 463 38.37 9.99 7.23
N VAL A 464 38.04 9.29 8.30
CA VAL A 464 38.35 7.88 8.52
C VAL A 464 37.09 7.17 9.01
N PRO A 465 36.73 6.01 8.42
CA PRO A 465 35.53 5.27 8.82
C PRO A 465 35.50 4.96 10.32
N ARG A 466 34.31 5.04 10.94
CA ARG A 466 34.10 4.71 12.37
C ARG A 466 34.73 3.40 12.80
N SER A 467 34.63 2.38 11.95
CA SER A 467 35.18 1.04 12.20
C SER A 467 36.71 1.02 12.38
N ILE A 468 37.41 2.06 11.93
CA ILE A 468 38.88 2.20 12.04
C ILE A 468 39.23 3.24 13.11
N ARG A 469 38.56 4.40 13.14
CA ARG A 469 38.83 5.44 14.16
C ARG A 469 38.39 5.03 15.57
N GLY A 470 37.45 4.10 15.70
CA GLY A 470 36.92 3.64 16.98
C GLY A 470 36.26 4.77 17.77
N HIS A 471 36.79 5.07 18.95
CA HIS A 471 36.28 6.13 19.83
C HIS A 471 36.95 7.50 19.61
N VAL A 472 37.86 7.62 18.64
CA VAL A 472 38.50 8.91 18.35
C VAL A 472 37.45 9.87 17.77
N PRO A 473 37.29 11.07 18.36
CA PRO A 473 36.34 12.07 17.86
C PRO A 473 36.72 12.55 16.46
N VAL A 474 35.71 12.89 15.65
CA VAL A 474 35.94 13.38 14.28
C VAL A 474 36.69 14.73 14.24
N GLN A 475 36.70 15.47 15.36
CA GLN A 475 37.43 16.73 15.49
C GLN A 475 38.94 16.54 15.72
N ASP A 476 39.39 15.33 16.07
CA ASP A 476 40.82 15.01 16.21
C ASP A 476 41.44 14.64 14.85
N TYR A 477 41.30 15.55 13.88
CA TYR A 477 41.71 15.33 12.48
C TYR A 477 43.24 15.27 12.26
N ASN A 478 44.03 15.43 13.33
CA ASN A 478 45.50 15.30 13.29
C ASN A 478 45.99 13.98 13.91
N ASN A 479 45.09 13.04 14.25
CA ASN A 479 45.44 11.81 14.91
C ASN A 479 46.28 10.87 14.01
N THR A 480 47.59 10.92 14.18
CA THR A 480 48.55 10.19 13.34
C THR A 480 48.40 8.66 13.43
N ALA A 481 48.02 8.13 14.59
CA ALA A 481 47.84 6.69 14.79
C ALA A 481 46.62 6.17 14.00
N VAL A 482 45.52 6.93 13.98
CA VAL A 482 44.33 6.59 13.17
C VAL A 482 44.64 6.70 11.68
N HIS A 483 45.36 7.74 11.25
CA HIS A 483 45.79 7.88 9.86
C HIS A 483 46.65 6.70 9.39
N GLU A 484 47.61 6.27 10.22
CA GLU A 484 48.46 5.13 9.90
C GLU A 484 47.65 3.83 9.83
N ALA A 485 46.72 3.60 10.76
CA ALA A 485 45.86 2.42 10.76
C ALA A 485 44.97 2.36 9.52
N TYR A 486 44.39 3.49 9.12
CA TYR A 486 43.59 3.58 7.91
C TYR A 486 44.41 3.37 6.64
N ALA A 487 45.58 4.01 6.55
CA ALA A 487 46.49 3.86 5.43
C ALA A 487 46.95 2.40 5.25
N LYS A 488 47.28 1.70 6.34
CA LYS A 488 47.62 0.26 6.29
C LYS A 488 46.48 -0.56 5.70
N LYS A 489 45.23 -0.24 6.07
CA LYS A 489 44.05 -0.95 5.58
C LYS A 489 43.75 -0.65 4.12
N ILE A 490 43.81 0.61 3.69
CA ILE A 490 43.71 1.02 2.28
C ILE A 490 44.76 0.31 1.44
N THR A 491 46.03 0.35 1.84
CA THR A 491 47.12 -0.30 1.10
C THR A 491 46.92 -1.82 1.03
N ALA A 492 46.47 -2.46 2.11
CA ALA A 492 46.23 -3.91 2.12
C ALA A 492 45.09 -4.30 1.15
N ILE A 493 43.93 -3.63 1.26
CA ILE A 493 42.76 -3.89 0.40
C ILE A 493 43.08 -3.57 -1.06
N GLY A 494 43.70 -2.40 -1.30
CA GLY A 494 44.08 -1.96 -2.63
C GLY A 494 45.02 -2.93 -3.35
N LYS A 495 46.01 -3.48 -2.64
CA LYS A 495 46.92 -4.48 -3.20
C LYS A 495 46.27 -5.83 -3.45
N GLU A 496 45.23 -6.17 -2.68
CA GLU A 496 44.43 -7.38 -2.89
C GLU A 496 43.52 -7.26 -4.12
N ILE A 497 42.82 -6.12 -4.25
CA ILE A 497 41.89 -5.87 -5.36
C ILE A 497 42.64 -5.66 -6.69
N PHE A 498 43.77 -4.93 -6.68
CA PHE A 498 44.53 -4.57 -7.88
C PHE A 498 45.85 -5.33 -8.01
N ALA A 499 45.84 -6.64 -7.75
CA ALA A 499 47.04 -7.49 -7.73
C ALA A 499 47.86 -7.43 -9.04
N SER A 500 47.19 -7.35 -10.20
CA SER A 500 47.85 -7.22 -11.51
C SER A 500 48.75 -5.98 -11.57
N GLY A 501 48.25 -4.83 -11.11
CA GLY A 501 49.01 -3.58 -11.05
C GLY A 501 50.20 -3.67 -10.10
N VAL A 502 50.01 -4.29 -8.93
CA VAL A 502 51.09 -4.48 -7.94
C VAL A 502 52.22 -5.33 -8.50
N ILE A 503 51.88 -6.40 -9.23
CA ILE A 503 52.88 -7.28 -9.84
C ILE A 503 53.60 -6.57 -10.99
N ILE A 504 52.88 -5.82 -11.84
CA ILE A 504 53.48 -4.99 -12.89
C ILE A 504 54.52 -4.03 -12.30
N GLU A 505 54.15 -3.36 -11.20
CA GLU A 505 55.03 -2.41 -10.52
C GLU A 505 56.25 -3.11 -9.91
N ALA A 506 56.04 -4.25 -9.25
CA ALA A 506 57.14 -5.04 -8.67
C ALA A 506 58.11 -5.56 -9.74
N LEU A 507 57.61 -5.96 -10.92
CA LEU A 507 58.45 -6.37 -12.05
C LEU A 507 59.31 -5.21 -12.59
N ALA A 508 58.80 -3.97 -12.53
CA ALA A 508 59.49 -2.78 -12.98
C ALA A 508 60.54 -2.27 -11.97
N ASN A 509 60.20 -2.28 -10.68
CA ASN A 509 60.93 -1.52 -9.67
C ASN A 509 61.65 -2.37 -8.60
N ASP A 510 61.31 -3.66 -8.46
CA ASP A 510 62.02 -4.58 -7.56
C ASP A 510 62.90 -5.54 -8.38
N GLN A 511 64.20 -5.26 -8.39
CA GLN A 511 65.18 -6.06 -9.12
C GLN A 511 65.27 -7.51 -8.61
N GLN A 512 65.02 -7.76 -7.33
CA GLN A 512 65.02 -9.11 -6.77
C GLN A 512 63.77 -9.89 -7.15
N PHE A 513 62.62 -9.23 -7.17
CA PHE A 513 61.37 -9.82 -7.63
C PHE A 513 61.41 -10.09 -9.14
N SER A 514 61.82 -9.09 -9.93
CA SER A 514 61.96 -9.18 -11.39
C SER A 514 62.90 -10.31 -11.81
N ALA A 515 64.00 -10.51 -11.09
CA ALA A 515 64.95 -11.60 -11.35
C ALA A 515 64.37 -13.02 -11.15
N GLN A 516 63.20 -13.17 -10.53
CA GLN A 516 62.52 -14.47 -10.40
C GLN A 516 61.81 -14.90 -11.69
N PHE A 517 61.67 -14.00 -12.67
CA PHE A 517 60.94 -14.25 -13.92
C PHE A 517 61.91 -14.36 -15.11
N THR A 518 61.67 -15.34 -15.98
CA THR A 518 62.46 -15.56 -17.20
C THR A 518 62.30 -14.43 -18.20
N ASP A 519 61.10 -13.83 -18.28
CA ASP A 519 60.81 -12.68 -19.13
C ASP A 519 59.85 -11.70 -18.41
N PRO A 520 60.37 -10.83 -17.53
CA PRO A 520 59.59 -9.87 -16.76
C PRO A 520 58.78 -8.92 -17.66
N LEU A 521 59.31 -8.56 -18.83
CA LEU A 521 58.69 -7.59 -19.73
C LEU A 521 57.42 -8.18 -20.35
N ASN A 522 57.46 -9.42 -20.83
CA ASN A 522 56.29 -10.07 -21.39
C ASN A 522 55.21 -10.37 -20.34
N VAL A 523 55.59 -10.72 -19.11
CA VAL A 523 54.62 -10.89 -18.01
C VAL A 523 53.94 -9.55 -17.70
N SER A 524 54.70 -8.45 -17.65
CA SER A 524 54.16 -7.11 -17.46
C SER A 524 53.20 -6.70 -18.60
N GLN A 525 53.57 -6.97 -19.86
CA GLN A 525 52.70 -6.70 -21.01
C GLN A 525 51.41 -7.53 -20.97
N PHE A 526 51.49 -8.82 -20.65
CA PHE A 526 50.33 -9.69 -20.52
C PHE A 526 49.36 -9.18 -19.45
N LEU A 527 49.86 -8.84 -18.26
CA LEU A 527 49.04 -8.32 -17.16
C LEU A 527 48.45 -6.94 -17.47
N SER A 528 49.18 -6.11 -18.23
CA SER A 528 48.68 -4.82 -18.70
C SER A 528 47.49 -4.99 -19.67
N GLN A 529 47.50 -6.07 -20.46
CA GLN A 529 46.43 -6.42 -21.41
C GLN A 529 45.28 -7.20 -20.75
N ASN A 530 45.51 -7.83 -19.60
CA ASN A 530 44.55 -8.69 -18.90
C ASN A 530 44.45 -8.25 -17.43
N ARG A 531 43.98 -7.02 -17.19
CA ARG A 531 43.94 -6.45 -15.82
C ARG A 531 43.08 -7.26 -14.84
N GLU A 532 42.05 -7.94 -15.33
CA GLU A 532 41.14 -8.82 -14.54
C GLU A 532 41.70 -10.22 -14.27
N PHE A 533 42.96 -10.50 -14.62
CA PHE A 533 43.55 -11.81 -14.46
C PHE A 533 43.57 -12.25 -12.99
N ASP A 534 42.77 -13.28 -12.64
CA ASP A 534 42.73 -13.83 -11.29
C ASP A 534 43.84 -14.87 -11.08
N PHE A 535 44.86 -14.43 -10.34
CA PHE A 535 46.03 -15.22 -9.95
C PHE A 535 45.71 -16.44 -9.06
N ARG A 536 44.52 -16.52 -8.47
CA ARG A 536 44.12 -17.60 -7.55
C ARG A 536 43.62 -18.84 -8.29
N VAL A 537 43.04 -18.65 -9.48
CA VAL A 537 42.43 -19.71 -10.28
C VAL A 537 43.24 -20.06 -11.52
N THR A 538 44.09 -19.15 -12.00
CA THR A 538 44.85 -19.36 -13.24
C THR A 538 46.34 -19.16 -13.00
N ASN A 539 47.15 -20.15 -13.40
CA ASN A 539 48.60 -20.06 -13.30
C ASN A 539 49.17 -19.22 -14.44
N ILE A 540 49.73 -18.04 -14.13
CA ILE A 540 50.35 -17.15 -15.11
C ILE A 540 51.45 -17.81 -15.93
N TRP A 541 52.12 -18.84 -15.38
CA TRP A 541 53.18 -19.58 -16.06
C TRP A 541 52.67 -20.39 -17.25
N GLU A 542 51.47 -20.96 -17.20
CA GLU A 542 50.93 -21.76 -18.31
C GLU A 542 50.36 -20.88 -19.44
N THR A 543 49.81 -19.72 -19.08
CA THR A 543 49.15 -18.81 -20.03
C THR A 543 50.14 -17.91 -20.78
N SER A 544 51.14 -17.36 -20.08
CA SER A 544 52.19 -16.52 -20.70
C SER A 544 53.08 -17.33 -21.66
N LEU A 545 53.40 -18.60 -21.34
CA LEU A 545 54.13 -19.50 -22.23
C LEU A 545 53.34 -19.87 -23.50
N LYS A 546 52.01 -19.98 -23.43
CA LYS A 546 51.16 -20.20 -24.62
C LYS A 546 51.16 -18.98 -25.54
N HIS A 547 51.12 -17.77 -24.98
CA HIS A 547 51.21 -16.53 -25.76
C HIS A 547 52.57 -16.39 -26.45
N TYR A 548 53.67 -16.64 -25.73
CA TYR A 548 55.04 -16.61 -26.28
C TYR A 548 55.23 -17.59 -27.44
N ARG A 549 54.66 -18.82 -27.35
CA ARG A 549 54.72 -19.81 -28.44
C ARG A 549 53.89 -19.45 -29.67
N SER A 550 52.86 -18.63 -29.54
CA SER A 550 52.07 -18.15 -30.70
C SER A 550 52.81 -17.05 -31.48
N VAL A 551 53.55 -16.18 -30.77
CA VAL A 551 54.31 -15.07 -31.36
C VAL A 551 55.63 -15.53 -31.99
N GLU A 552 56.35 -16.49 -31.40
CA GLU A 552 57.60 -17.02 -31.99
C GLU A 552 57.40 -17.95 -33.20
N ASN A 553 56.22 -18.57 -33.35
CA ASN A 553 55.97 -19.54 -34.43
C ASN A 553 55.12 -19.01 -35.59
N GLY A 554 54.72 -17.73 -35.58
CA GLY A 554 53.97 -17.11 -36.69
C GLY A 554 52.64 -17.81 -37.01
N TYR A 555 52.01 -18.46 -36.02
CA TYR A 555 50.68 -19.05 -36.18
C TYR A 555 49.67 -18.16 -35.46
N ASP A 556 48.75 -17.57 -36.24
CA ASP A 556 47.49 -17.07 -35.74
C ASP A 556 46.81 -18.20 -34.94
N ALA A 557 46.69 -18.04 -33.63
CA ALA A 557 45.83 -18.90 -32.85
C ALA A 557 44.37 -18.57 -33.23
N PRO A 558 43.54 -19.56 -33.61
CA PRO A 558 42.14 -19.29 -33.91
C PRO A 558 41.43 -18.81 -32.65
N ALA A 559 40.51 -17.88 -32.86
CA ALA A 559 39.60 -17.38 -31.86
C ALA A 559 38.72 -18.50 -31.27
N GLU A 560 38.29 -18.27 -30.03
CA GLU A 560 37.16 -18.89 -29.29
C GLU A 560 37.41 -20.19 -28.51
N PRO A 561 36.52 -20.53 -27.55
CA PRO A 561 36.03 -19.73 -26.42
C PRO A 561 36.28 -20.46 -25.09
N TYR A 562 36.19 -19.76 -23.96
CA TYR A 562 36.13 -20.39 -22.64
C TYR A 562 34.91 -21.33 -22.53
N PRO A 563 35.05 -22.57 -22.01
CA PRO A 563 33.92 -23.29 -21.47
C PRO A 563 34.02 -23.49 -19.95
N ALA A 564 32.85 -23.33 -19.35
CA ALA A 564 32.36 -23.72 -18.04
C ALA A 564 33.13 -24.75 -17.19
N TYR A 565 33.04 -24.51 -15.87
CA TYR A 565 33.32 -25.41 -14.74
C TYR A 565 32.85 -26.87 -14.92
N ILE A 566 33.63 -27.83 -14.37
CA ILE A 566 33.28 -28.82 -13.30
C ILE A 566 34.40 -29.88 -13.21
N GLY A 567 34.87 -30.18 -11.99
CA GLY A 567 36.09 -30.95 -11.73
C GLY A 567 35.98 -32.47 -11.65
N LYS A 568 37.15 -33.11 -11.39
CA LYS A 568 37.38 -34.23 -10.45
C LYS A 568 38.85 -34.70 -10.50
N SER A 569 39.42 -34.88 -9.30
CA SER A 569 40.52 -35.81 -8.90
C SER A 569 41.95 -35.72 -9.52
N ARG A 570 42.86 -35.22 -8.65
CA ARG A 570 44.33 -35.45 -8.42
C ARG A 570 44.96 -36.77 -8.93
N PRO A 571 46.32 -36.88 -9.12
CA PRO A 571 47.35 -36.52 -8.13
C PRO A 571 48.75 -36.01 -8.59
N GLY A 572 49.41 -35.29 -7.65
CA GLY A 572 50.81 -34.83 -7.71
C GLY A 572 50.92 -33.38 -8.21
N SER A 573 51.53 -32.41 -7.53
CA SER A 573 52.55 -32.45 -6.50
C SER A 573 52.74 -31.04 -5.88
N ILE A 574 53.32 -31.02 -4.67
CA ILE A 574 53.88 -29.89 -3.92
C ILE A 574 52.87 -28.91 -3.28
N THR A 575 52.41 -29.30 -2.09
CA THR A 575 51.74 -28.47 -1.09
C THR A 575 52.72 -27.49 -0.43
N HIS A 576 52.47 -26.18 -0.55
CA HIS A 576 53.07 -25.15 0.31
C HIS A 576 52.10 -24.83 1.47
N GLU A 577 52.07 -25.72 2.48
CA GLU A 577 51.60 -25.36 3.82
C GLU A 577 52.63 -24.42 4.44
N LYS A 578 52.33 -23.10 4.48
CA LYS A 578 52.83 -22.13 5.50
C LYS A 578 52.31 -20.69 5.29
N TRP A 579 51.03 -20.50 4.95
CA TRP A 579 50.42 -19.15 4.90
C TRP A 579 49.15 -18.97 5.75
N TYR A 580 48.66 -20.03 6.41
CA TYR A 580 47.50 -19.96 7.30
C TYR A 580 47.89 -20.24 8.76
N GLN A 581 48.55 -19.29 9.44
CA GLN A 581 48.64 -19.31 10.91
C GLN A 581 48.57 -17.94 11.62
N ASN A 582 48.30 -16.82 10.95
CA ASN A 582 48.17 -15.51 11.64
C ASN A 582 46.94 -14.69 11.19
N ILE A 583 45.74 -15.28 11.25
CA ILE A 583 44.49 -14.51 11.24
C ILE A 583 43.83 -14.69 12.62
N PRO A 584 43.76 -13.64 13.45
CA PRO A 584 42.95 -13.67 14.66
C PRO A 584 41.47 -13.82 14.29
N SER A 585 40.83 -14.76 14.95
CA SER A 585 39.40 -15.02 14.90
C SER A 585 38.62 -13.99 15.72
N GLY A 586 37.50 -13.51 15.16
CA GLY A 586 36.45 -12.74 15.85
C GLY A 586 35.64 -11.92 14.84
N GLY A 587 34.33 -12.03 14.68
CA GLY A 587 33.29 -12.81 15.33
C GLY A 587 32.07 -12.89 14.39
N ARG A 588 31.20 -13.87 14.63
CA ARG A 588 30.04 -14.22 13.79
C ARG A 588 28.78 -13.40 14.13
N ALA A 589 27.86 -13.41 13.15
CA ALA A 589 26.43 -13.72 13.25
C ALA A 589 25.42 -12.56 13.27
N PHE A 590 24.63 -12.48 12.19
CA PHE A 590 23.17 -12.56 12.29
C PHE A 590 22.64 -13.45 11.15
N GLY A 591 21.78 -14.40 11.52
CA GLY A 591 21.18 -15.40 10.65
C GLY A 591 20.37 -16.35 11.53
N ASN A 592 19.13 -15.96 11.80
CA ASN A 592 18.17 -16.75 12.57
C ASN A 592 17.77 -18.01 11.80
N PRO A 593 17.78 -19.20 12.44
CA PRO A 593 17.28 -20.42 11.82
C PRO A 593 15.80 -20.66 12.14
N ILE A 594 15.08 -21.04 11.10
CA ILE A 594 13.74 -21.63 11.10
C ILE A 594 13.71 -22.84 12.05
N GLN A 595 12.85 -22.83 13.07
CA GLN A 595 12.55 -24.00 13.91
C GLN A 595 11.28 -24.71 13.42
N ARG A 596 11.42 -25.98 13.04
CA ARG A 596 10.32 -26.95 12.96
C ARG A 596 10.26 -27.74 14.28
N HIS A 597 9.04 -27.90 14.81
CA HIS A 597 8.68 -28.77 15.92
C HIS A 597 9.14 -30.23 15.74
N PRO A 598 9.32 -30.97 16.85
CA PRO A 598 8.25 -31.87 17.28
C PRO A 598 8.04 -31.90 18.82
N GLY A 599 6.78 -32.07 19.27
CA GLY A 599 6.48 -32.55 20.63
C GLY A 599 6.67 -34.08 20.74
N PRO A 600 6.12 -34.78 21.76
CA PRO A 600 5.58 -34.34 23.05
C PRO A 600 6.26 -35.07 24.25
N GLY A 601 5.98 -34.67 25.50
CA GLY A 601 6.21 -35.55 26.65
C GLY A 601 6.38 -34.89 28.02
N SER A 602 5.30 -34.89 28.80
CA SER A 602 5.21 -35.11 30.27
C SER A 602 6.21 -34.36 31.18
N LEU A 603 5.73 -33.45 32.03
CA LEU A 603 5.04 -33.68 33.31
C LEU A 603 4.45 -32.36 33.80
#